data_AF-A0AAV5UTJ5-F1
#
_entry.id   AF-A0AAV5UTJ5-F1
#
_cell.length_a   1.000
_cell.length_b   1.000
_cell.length_c   1.000
_cell.angle_alpha   90.00
_cell.angle_beta   90.00
_cell.angle_gamma   90.00
#
_symmetry.space_group_name_H-M   'P 1'
#
loop_
_entity.id
_entity.type
_entity.pdbx_description
1 polymer ?
#
loop_
_entity_poly.entity_id
_entity_poly.type
_entity_poly.pdbx_seq_one_letter_code
_entity_poly.pdbx_strand_id
1 'polypeptide(L)'
;EGSFVKECRSTASKWEITIVACLTPSGKEIAVGTEAEEKNIIYSCVKTENGASIQTRVVEKPAENRKCQGKYEGGEKFIEGNFVKKCFSSPNYEFIAIVNCLTPEKKEIALGAEFEEKSVRYSCIKTEKGAKIETEFVEGGNNGKELLCKDKYKNGDKFTEGNFVNLCTSNQYYASSTVVGCLTLEKKEIAVGRELVEGTCRYKCVKTENRAKLEKEKAVKGCQNAAPADPTCPGGHKNGEKF
;
A
#
# COMPACT_ATOMS: atom_id res chain seq x y z
N GLU A 1 54.82 -28.28 6.57
CA GLU A 1 55.66 -28.36 5.36
C GLU A 1 54.80 -28.05 4.15
N GLY A 2 55.22 -27.14 3.27
CA GLY A 2 54.47 -26.78 2.06
C GLY A 2 54.83 -27.68 0.88
N SER A 3 53.89 -27.90 -0.03
CA SER A 3 54.13 -28.60 -1.29
C SER A 3 54.56 -27.58 -2.35
N PHE A 4 55.72 -27.80 -2.98
CA PHE A 4 56.35 -26.87 -3.92
C PHE A 4 56.73 -27.57 -5.23
N VAL A 5 56.61 -26.85 -6.34
CA VAL A 5 57.16 -27.28 -7.63
C VAL A 5 58.58 -26.75 -7.75
N LYS A 6 59.53 -27.65 -7.99
CA LYS A 6 60.96 -27.35 -8.09
C LYS A 6 61.44 -27.59 -9.51
N GLU A 7 62.21 -26.64 -10.04
CA GLU A 7 62.88 -26.77 -11.32
C GLU A 7 64.38 -27.01 -11.07
N CYS A 8 64.95 -28.02 -11.72
CA CYS A 8 66.39 -28.26 -11.72
C CYS A 8 66.96 -27.72 -13.02
N ARG A 9 67.88 -26.75 -12.92
CA ARG A 9 68.64 -26.25 -14.06
C ARG A 9 70.07 -26.74 -13.94
N SER A 10 70.52 -27.49 -14.95
CA SER A 10 71.88 -28.03 -15.01
C SER A 10 72.64 -27.46 -16.19
N THR A 11 73.90 -27.12 -15.94
CA THR A 11 74.91 -26.71 -16.90
C THR A 11 76.09 -27.67 -16.81
N ALA A 12 77.06 -27.59 -17.73
CA ALA A 12 78.20 -28.51 -17.78
C ALA A 12 79.04 -28.57 -16.47
N SER A 13 78.98 -27.53 -15.62
CA SER A 13 79.79 -27.43 -14.39
C SER A 13 78.99 -27.15 -13.11
N LYS A 14 77.67 -26.92 -13.18
CA LYS A 14 76.84 -26.61 -12.02
C LYS A 14 75.39 -27.00 -12.25
N TRP A 15 74.73 -27.48 -11.20
CA TRP A 15 73.27 -27.60 -11.14
C TRP A 15 72.70 -26.71 -10.02
N GLU A 16 71.47 -26.26 -10.22
CA GLU A 16 70.72 -25.43 -9.27
C GLU A 16 69.27 -25.90 -9.20
N ILE A 17 68.70 -25.96 -8.00
CA ILE A 17 67.27 -26.22 -7.79
C ILE A 17 66.60 -24.94 -7.32
N THR A 18 65.57 -24.50 -8.03
CA THR A 18 64.77 -23.33 -7.66
C THR A 18 63.30 -23.71 -7.47
N ILE A 19 62.60 -23.01 -6.59
CA ILE A 19 61.15 -23.14 -6.44
C ILE A 19 60.49 -22.24 -7.49
N VAL A 20 59.66 -22.82 -8.36
CA VAL A 20 58.99 -22.11 -9.46
C VAL A 20 57.49 -21.93 -9.23
N ALA A 21 56.88 -22.74 -8.37
CA ALA A 21 55.49 -22.60 -7.96
C ALA A 21 55.22 -23.20 -6.57
N CYS A 22 54.15 -22.74 -5.95
CA CYS A 22 53.55 -23.33 -4.75
C CYS A 22 52.36 -24.22 -5.16
N LEU A 23 52.04 -25.23 -4.35
CA LEU A 23 50.86 -26.08 -4.54
C LEU A 23 49.81 -25.78 -3.46
N THR A 24 48.56 -25.59 -3.87
CA THR A 24 47.43 -25.57 -2.93
C THR A 24 47.16 -26.97 -2.34
N PRO A 25 46.32 -27.10 -1.30
CA PRO A 25 45.93 -28.40 -0.78
C PRO A 25 45.25 -29.34 -1.79
N SER A 26 44.65 -28.81 -2.86
CA SER A 26 44.11 -29.63 -3.97
C SER A 26 45.16 -30.00 -5.03
N GLY A 27 46.39 -29.52 -4.89
CA GLY A 27 47.46 -29.74 -5.87
C GLY A 27 47.45 -28.73 -7.03
N LYS A 28 46.72 -27.62 -6.93
CA LYS A 28 46.76 -26.56 -7.94
C LYS A 28 48.07 -25.79 -7.86
N GLU A 29 48.75 -25.63 -8.98
CA GLU A 29 49.98 -24.84 -9.09
C GLU A 29 49.70 -23.33 -9.08
N ILE A 30 50.51 -22.61 -8.31
CA ILE A 30 50.52 -21.14 -8.21
C ILE A 30 51.94 -20.68 -8.48
N ALA A 31 52.17 -20.02 -9.60
CA ALA A 31 53.47 -19.46 -9.93
C ALA A 31 53.96 -18.49 -8.84
N VAL A 32 55.27 -18.44 -8.60
CA VAL A 32 55.84 -17.49 -7.64
C VAL A 32 55.49 -16.06 -8.05
N GLY A 33 54.94 -15.28 -7.12
CA GLY A 33 54.47 -13.92 -7.32
C GLY A 33 53.00 -13.82 -7.71
N THR A 34 52.26 -14.92 -7.83
CA THR A 34 50.83 -14.93 -8.17
C THR A 34 49.96 -15.49 -7.05
N GLU A 35 48.65 -15.36 -7.23
CA GLU A 35 47.63 -15.85 -6.30
C GLU A 35 46.64 -16.77 -7.02
N ALA A 36 46.04 -17.70 -6.29
CA ALA A 36 44.90 -18.48 -6.75
C ALA A 36 43.85 -18.61 -5.64
N GLU A 37 42.58 -18.51 -6.02
CA GLU A 37 41.48 -18.78 -5.10
C GLU A 37 41.06 -20.25 -5.16
N GLU A 38 40.85 -20.85 -3.99
CA GLU A 38 40.24 -22.17 -3.81
C GLU A 38 39.36 -22.17 -2.55
N LYS A 39 38.08 -22.53 -2.69
CA LYS A 39 37.12 -22.68 -1.56
C LYS A 39 37.04 -21.45 -0.65
N ASN A 40 36.97 -20.24 -1.22
CA ASN A 40 36.97 -18.95 -0.52
C ASN A 40 38.26 -18.64 0.25
N ILE A 41 39.38 -19.28 -0.09
CA ILE A 41 40.71 -18.95 0.42
C ILE A 41 41.56 -18.53 -0.77
N ILE A 42 42.16 -17.36 -0.68
CA ILE A 42 43.20 -16.91 -1.61
C ILE A 42 44.53 -17.42 -1.07
N TYR A 43 45.22 -18.20 -1.90
CA TYR A 43 46.57 -18.67 -1.68
C TYR A 43 47.53 -17.81 -2.51
N SER A 44 48.50 -17.19 -1.85
CA SER A 44 49.50 -16.32 -2.49
C SER A 44 50.87 -17.01 -2.42
N CYS A 45 51.52 -17.25 -3.55
CA CYS A 45 52.87 -17.83 -3.59
C CYS A 45 53.90 -16.72 -3.57
N VAL A 46 54.48 -16.43 -2.40
CA VAL A 46 55.36 -15.27 -2.20
C VAL A 46 56.82 -15.71 -2.23
N LYS A 47 57.66 -14.99 -3.00
CA LYS A 47 59.11 -15.22 -3.02
C LYS A 47 59.71 -14.85 -1.66
N THR A 48 60.56 -15.72 -1.13
CA THR A 48 61.29 -15.50 0.12
C THR A 48 62.79 -15.67 -0.11
N GLU A 49 63.62 -15.30 0.87
CA GLU A 49 65.09 -15.50 0.79
C GLU A 49 65.47 -16.99 0.58
N ASN A 50 64.64 -17.91 1.06
CA ASN A 50 64.84 -19.35 0.96
C ASN A 50 64.03 -20.01 -0.17
N GLY A 51 63.51 -19.24 -1.13
CA GLY A 51 62.74 -19.72 -2.29
C GLY A 51 61.35 -19.12 -2.35
N ALA A 52 60.32 -19.84 -1.88
CA ALA A 52 58.95 -19.35 -1.86
C ALA A 52 58.16 -19.88 -0.65
N SER A 53 57.11 -19.16 -0.25
CA SER A 53 56.19 -19.54 0.83
C SER A 53 54.76 -19.30 0.40
N ILE A 54 53.85 -20.14 0.89
CA ILE A 54 52.42 -19.98 0.65
C ILE A 54 51.80 -19.17 1.80
N GLN A 55 51.15 -18.07 1.47
CA GLN A 55 50.35 -17.28 2.41
C GLN A 55 48.88 -17.48 2.09
N THR A 56 48.03 -17.43 3.11
CA THR A 56 46.58 -17.60 2.94
C THR A 56 45.82 -16.41 3.50
N ARG A 57 44.77 -16.01 2.78
CA ARG A 57 43.76 -15.09 3.29
C ARG A 57 42.37 -15.62 2.95
N VAL A 58 41.44 -15.51 3.89
CA VAL A 58 40.04 -15.88 3.64
C VAL A 58 39.38 -14.76 2.83
N VAL A 59 38.64 -15.13 1.79
CA VAL A 59 37.72 -14.22 1.13
C VAL A 59 36.53 -14.05 2.05
N GLU A 60 36.52 -12.97 2.83
CA GLU A 60 35.35 -12.57 3.58
C GLU A 60 34.24 -12.23 2.58
N LYS A 61 33.26 -13.13 2.44
CA LYS A 61 32.05 -12.80 1.70
C LYS A 61 31.38 -11.63 2.41
N PRO A 62 30.95 -10.58 1.70
CA PRO A 62 30.13 -9.56 2.32
C PRO A 62 28.91 -10.27 2.90
N ALA A 63 28.68 -10.08 4.20
CA ALA A 63 27.56 -10.70 4.87
C ALA A 63 26.26 -10.32 4.11
N GLU A 64 25.39 -11.30 3.89
CA GLU A 64 24.18 -11.09 3.12
C GLU A 64 23.24 -10.15 3.87
N ASN A 65 22.64 -9.20 3.16
CA ASN A 65 21.62 -8.33 3.76
C ASN A 65 20.41 -9.16 4.15
N ARG A 66 19.83 -8.87 5.32
CA ARG A 66 18.59 -9.53 5.75
C ARG A 66 17.42 -9.16 4.84
N LYS A 67 16.33 -9.92 4.87
CA LYS A 67 15.09 -9.51 4.19
C LYS A 67 14.15 -8.87 5.20
N CYS A 68 13.54 -7.74 4.87
CA CYS A 68 12.51 -7.15 5.73
C CYS A 68 11.30 -8.09 5.78
N GLN A 69 10.86 -8.43 7.00
CA GLN A 69 9.77 -9.39 7.23
C GLN A 69 10.01 -10.76 6.55
N GLY A 70 11.27 -11.13 6.28
CA GLY A 70 11.62 -12.35 5.55
C GLY A 70 11.23 -12.37 4.07
N LYS A 71 10.67 -11.28 3.54
CA LYS A 71 10.07 -11.23 2.19
C LYS A 71 10.73 -10.24 1.26
N TYR A 72 11.00 -9.02 1.72
CA TYR A 72 11.40 -7.89 0.88
C TYR A 72 12.92 -7.69 0.90
N GLU A 73 13.50 -7.48 -0.29
CA GLU A 73 14.94 -7.24 -0.42
C GLU A 73 15.34 -5.84 0.03
N GLY A 74 16.60 -5.67 0.42
CA GLY A 74 17.16 -4.37 0.76
C GLY A 74 17.02 -3.38 -0.40
N GLY A 75 16.28 -2.29 -0.19
CA GLY A 75 16.00 -1.27 -1.19
C GLY A 75 14.67 -1.43 -1.93
N GLU A 76 14.00 -2.57 -1.79
CA GLU A 76 12.72 -2.84 -2.44
C GLU A 76 11.62 -1.91 -1.91
N LYS A 77 10.77 -1.43 -2.83
CA LYS A 77 9.57 -0.64 -2.51
C LYS A 77 8.32 -1.47 -2.71
N PHE A 78 7.35 -1.31 -1.82
CA PHE A 78 6.06 -1.99 -1.90
C PHE A 78 4.93 -1.11 -1.35
N ILE A 79 3.70 -1.41 -1.76
CA ILE A 79 2.51 -0.66 -1.35
C ILE A 79 1.77 -1.42 -0.25
N GLU A 80 1.39 -0.72 0.81
CA GLU A 80 0.54 -1.24 1.87
C GLU A 80 -0.47 -0.16 2.29
N GLY A 81 -1.75 -0.39 1.98
CA GLY A 81 -2.80 0.61 2.16
C GLY A 81 -2.58 1.84 1.28
N ASN A 82 -2.47 3.01 1.91
CA ASN A 82 -2.22 4.30 1.24
C ASN A 82 -0.76 4.75 1.36
N PHE A 83 0.17 3.82 1.59
CA PHE A 83 1.58 4.15 1.78
C PHE A 83 2.47 3.33 0.85
N VAL A 84 3.50 3.99 0.32
CA VAL A 84 4.64 3.32 -0.29
C VAL A 84 5.69 3.15 0.80
N LYS A 85 6.06 1.90 1.06
CA LYS A 85 7.08 1.52 2.03
C LYS A 85 8.34 1.08 1.31
N LYS A 86 9.49 1.23 1.95
CA LYS A 86 10.79 0.77 1.47
C LYS A 86 11.47 -0.08 2.53
N CYS A 87 12.01 -1.22 2.13
CA CYS A 87 12.86 -2.05 2.99
C CYS A 87 14.27 -1.43 3.05
N PHE A 88 14.74 -1.17 4.26
CA PHE A 88 16.12 -0.82 4.54
C PHE A 88 16.77 -2.01 5.23
N SER A 89 17.79 -2.58 4.60
CA SER A 89 18.45 -3.77 5.10
C SER A 89 19.96 -3.68 5.01
N SER A 90 20.59 -4.21 6.04
CA SER A 90 22.01 -4.51 6.15
C SER A 90 22.18 -5.93 6.71
N PRO A 91 23.41 -6.42 6.88
CA PRO A 91 23.62 -7.75 7.46
C PRO A 91 23.20 -7.84 8.94
N ASN A 92 23.20 -6.70 9.65
CA ASN A 92 23.01 -6.64 11.10
C ASN A 92 21.66 -6.06 11.53
N TYR A 93 20.93 -5.39 10.64
CA TYR A 93 19.63 -4.81 10.95
C TYR A 93 18.76 -4.71 9.70
N GLU A 94 17.45 -4.72 9.92
CA GLU A 94 16.43 -4.52 8.91
C GLU A 94 15.29 -3.67 9.49
N PHE A 95 14.74 -2.75 8.70
CA PHE A 95 13.52 -2.04 9.05
C PHE A 95 12.76 -1.58 7.81
N ILE A 96 11.47 -1.35 7.98
CA ILE A 96 10.60 -0.82 6.93
C ILE A 96 10.26 0.62 7.29
N ALA A 97 10.45 1.53 6.33
CA ALA A 97 9.98 2.90 6.48
C ALA A 97 8.97 3.24 5.39
N ILE A 98 7.98 4.04 5.75
CA ILE A 98 7.15 4.74 4.77
C ILE A 98 8.03 5.75 4.07
N VAL A 99 7.99 5.79 2.75
CA VAL A 99 8.75 6.77 1.94
C VAL A 99 7.82 7.76 1.26
N ASN A 100 6.64 7.32 0.81
CA ASN A 100 5.63 8.17 0.18
C ASN A 100 4.22 7.79 0.69
N CYS A 101 3.28 8.73 0.58
CA CYS A 101 1.85 8.50 0.70
C CYS A 101 1.21 8.33 -0.69
N LEU A 102 0.00 7.78 -0.76
CA LEU A 102 -0.77 7.60 -1.98
C LEU A 102 -2.13 8.29 -1.89
N THR A 103 -2.49 9.06 -2.92
CA THR A 103 -3.87 9.56 -3.10
C THR A 103 -4.82 8.40 -3.42
N PRO A 104 -6.16 8.62 -3.37
CA PRO A 104 -7.13 7.64 -3.85
C PRO A 104 -6.87 7.18 -5.29
N GLU A 105 -6.36 8.06 -6.15
CA GLU A 105 -5.96 7.75 -7.54
C GLU A 105 -4.55 7.18 -7.68
N LYS A 106 -3.94 6.77 -6.56
CA LYS A 106 -2.60 6.17 -6.51
C LYS A 106 -1.48 7.10 -6.99
N LYS A 107 -1.65 8.42 -6.85
CA LYS A 107 -0.55 9.37 -7.02
C LYS A 107 0.33 9.40 -5.78
N GLU A 108 1.65 9.30 -5.99
CA GLU A 108 2.63 9.31 -4.90
C GLU A 108 2.92 10.74 -4.42
N ILE A 109 2.91 10.92 -3.10
CA ILE A 109 3.25 12.16 -2.42
C ILE A 109 4.46 11.87 -1.51
N ALA A 110 5.58 12.55 -1.73
CA ALA A 110 6.75 12.36 -0.88
C ALA A 110 6.46 12.76 0.58
N LEU A 111 7.15 12.13 1.54
CA LEU A 111 7.06 12.55 2.94
C LEU A 111 7.43 14.03 3.12
N GLY A 112 6.56 14.77 3.82
CA GLY A 112 6.64 16.20 4.03
C GLY A 112 6.13 17.05 2.87
N ALA A 113 5.69 16.43 1.77
CA ALA A 113 5.14 17.13 0.61
C ALA A 113 3.62 17.13 0.62
N GLU A 114 3.08 18.00 -0.23
CA GLU A 114 1.65 18.16 -0.48
C GLU A 114 1.36 17.97 -1.97
N PHE A 115 0.16 17.52 -2.29
CA PHE A 115 -0.31 17.32 -3.65
C PHE A 115 -1.78 17.67 -3.76
N GLU A 116 -2.15 18.44 -4.79
CA GLU A 116 -3.53 18.83 -5.01
C GLU A 116 -4.15 18.00 -6.14
N GLU A 117 -5.28 17.37 -5.84
CA GLU A 117 -6.05 16.55 -6.78
C GLU A 117 -7.55 16.81 -6.54
N LYS A 118 -8.27 17.22 -7.60
CA LYS A 118 -9.72 17.45 -7.57
C LYS A 118 -10.19 18.33 -6.39
N SER A 119 -9.51 19.47 -6.20
CA SER A 119 -9.79 20.44 -5.13
C SER A 119 -9.53 19.95 -3.70
N VAL A 120 -8.79 18.84 -3.56
CA VAL A 120 -8.30 18.33 -2.28
C VAL A 120 -6.78 18.40 -2.28
N ARG A 121 -6.22 19.11 -1.31
CA ARG A 121 -4.81 19.05 -0.96
C ARG A 121 -4.59 17.88 -0.01
N TYR A 122 -3.72 16.99 -0.42
CA TYR A 122 -3.26 15.86 0.37
C TYR A 122 -1.88 16.20 0.90
N SER A 123 -1.70 16.21 2.22
CA SER A 123 -0.42 16.45 2.87
C SER A 123 0.10 15.14 3.47
N CYS A 124 1.28 14.69 3.03
CA CYS A 124 1.91 13.47 3.53
C CYS A 124 2.82 13.80 4.71
N ILE A 125 2.30 13.66 5.93
CA ILE A 125 2.97 14.15 7.15
C ILE A 125 3.71 13.02 7.84
N LYS A 126 5.02 13.21 8.07
CA LYS A 126 5.82 12.29 8.89
C LYS A 126 5.42 12.41 10.37
N THR A 127 5.25 11.28 11.03
CA THR A 127 4.96 11.19 12.48
C THR A 127 6.00 10.32 13.17
N GLU A 128 6.04 10.33 14.51
CA GLU A 128 6.92 9.44 15.28
C GLU A 128 6.64 7.94 14.99
N LYS A 129 5.38 7.61 14.68
CA LYS A 129 4.94 6.24 14.39
C LYS A 129 4.97 5.88 12.90
N GLY A 130 5.42 6.78 12.03
CA GLY A 130 5.47 6.56 10.58
C GLY A 130 5.03 7.79 9.79
N ALA A 131 3.84 7.72 9.18
CA ALA A 131 3.28 8.81 8.40
C ALA A 131 1.75 8.80 8.46
N LYS A 132 1.13 9.96 8.23
CA LYS A 132 -0.31 10.10 8.05
C LYS A 132 -0.59 10.94 6.81
N ILE A 133 -1.74 10.71 6.20
CA ILE A 133 -2.26 11.57 5.14
C ILE A 133 -3.28 12.49 5.80
N GLU A 134 -3.06 13.79 5.69
CA GLU A 134 -4.09 14.78 5.99
C GLU A 134 -4.67 15.31 4.68
N THR A 135 -5.95 15.66 4.72
CA THR A 135 -6.66 16.19 3.57
C THR A 135 -7.28 17.52 3.94
N GLU A 136 -7.00 18.53 3.14
CA GLU A 136 -7.60 19.85 3.22
C GLU A 136 -8.32 20.14 1.90
N PHE A 137 -9.52 20.70 1.95
CA PHE A 137 -10.17 21.19 0.75
C PHE A 137 -9.59 22.55 0.40
N VAL A 138 -9.08 22.72 -0.82
CA VAL A 138 -8.46 23.98 -1.25
C VAL A 138 -9.52 24.88 -1.86
N GLU A 139 -9.75 26.04 -1.26
CA GLU A 139 -10.51 27.11 -1.88
C GLU A 139 -9.71 27.68 -3.08
N GLY A 140 -10.23 27.55 -4.30
CA GLY A 140 -9.59 28.16 -5.47
C GLY A 140 -9.75 27.44 -6.83
N GLY A 141 -10.66 26.47 -6.95
CA GLY A 141 -10.79 25.65 -8.16
C GLY A 141 -12.09 25.79 -8.95
N ASN A 142 -12.92 26.81 -8.74
CA ASN A 142 -14.07 27.09 -9.62
C ASN A 142 -14.38 28.59 -9.64
N ASN A 143 -14.50 29.14 -10.86
CA ASN A 143 -14.91 30.53 -11.11
C ASN A 143 -16.33 30.80 -10.59
N GLY A 144 -16.47 31.14 -9.30
CA GLY A 144 -17.63 31.85 -8.72
C GLY A 144 -19.03 31.27 -8.95
N LYS A 145 -19.15 30.00 -9.39
CA LYS A 145 -20.44 29.33 -9.59
C LYS A 145 -20.66 28.33 -8.48
N GLU A 146 -21.76 28.52 -7.76
CA GLU A 146 -22.27 27.60 -6.76
C GLU A 146 -22.40 26.19 -7.36
N LEU A 147 -21.78 25.20 -6.72
CA LEU A 147 -21.86 23.80 -7.13
C LEU A 147 -23.30 23.30 -6.96
N LEU A 148 -23.69 22.35 -7.81
CA LEU A 148 -25.02 21.76 -7.76
C LEU A 148 -24.95 20.36 -7.12
N CYS A 149 -25.88 20.04 -6.22
CA CYS A 149 -26.04 18.66 -5.78
C CYS A 149 -26.59 17.82 -6.94
N LYS A 150 -25.96 16.66 -7.20
CA LYS A 150 -26.30 15.77 -8.33
C LYS A 150 -26.35 16.50 -9.68
N ASP A 151 -25.48 17.50 -9.86
CA ASP A 151 -25.39 18.34 -11.06
C ASP A 151 -26.71 19.04 -11.45
N LYS A 152 -27.68 19.14 -10.52
CA LYS A 152 -29.04 19.61 -10.79
C LYS A 152 -29.60 20.58 -9.76
N TYR A 153 -29.38 20.33 -8.47
CA TYR A 153 -30.04 21.05 -7.39
C TYR A 153 -29.14 22.14 -6.82
N LYS A 154 -29.68 23.34 -6.62
CA LYS A 154 -28.98 24.49 -6.03
C LYS A 154 -28.99 24.43 -4.52
N ASN A 155 -28.15 25.24 -3.88
CA ASN A 155 -28.14 25.36 -2.44
C ASN A 155 -29.52 25.75 -1.89
N GLY A 156 -29.96 25.05 -0.85
CA GLY A 156 -31.28 25.22 -0.25
C GLY A 156 -32.40 24.43 -0.96
N ASP A 157 -32.16 23.86 -2.13
CA ASP A 157 -33.18 23.05 -2.81
C ASP A 157 -33.51 21.81 -2.00
N LYS A 158 -34.80 21.59 -1.78
CA LYS A 158 -35.32 20.29 -1.33
C LYS A 158 -35.66 19.44 -2.54
N PHE A 159 -35.23 18.18 -2.52
CA PHE A 159 -35.56 17.23 -3.57
C PHE A 159 -35.83 15.83 -3.01
N THR A 160 -36.63 15.06 -3.75
CA THR A 160 -37.02 13.72 -3.32
C THR A 160 -36.16 12.66 -4.00
N GLU A 161 -35.76 11.66 -3.24
CA GLU A 161 -35.12 10.46 -3.74
C GLU A 161 -35.72 9.25 -3.03
N GLY A 162 -36.48 8.44 -3.78
CA GLY A 162 -37.31 7.39 -3.20
C GLY A 162 -38.27 7.96 -2.15
N ASN A 163 -38.18 7.43 -0.93
CA ASN A 163 -39.01 7.84 0.21
C ASN A 163 -38.34 8.88 1.11
N PHE A 164 -37.34 9.61 0.61
CA PHE A 164 -36.58 10.59 1.40
C PHE A 164 -36.63 11.97 0.77
N VAL A 165 -36.72 12.99 1.63
CA VAL A 165 -36.55 14.40 1.28
C VAL A 165 -35.13 14.79 1.65
N ASN A 166 -34.35 15.16 0.64
CA ASN A 166 -32.99 15.64 0.78
C ASN A 166 -32.97 17.17 0.69
N LEU A 167 -32.09 17.80 1.44
CA LEU A 167 -31.72 19.20 1.29
C LEU A 167 -30.35 19.26 0.62
N CYS A 168 -30.25 20.01 -0.47
CA CYS A 168 -28.96 20.37 -1.04
C CYS A 168 -28.34 21.47 -0.19
N THR A 169 -27.14 21.21 0.31
CA THR A 169 -26.27 22.22 0.91
C THR A 169 -25.05 22.32 0.02
N SER A 170 -24.95 23.44 -0.69
CA SER A 170 -23.85 23.69 -1.60
C SER A 170 -23.37 25.13 -1.52
N ASN A 171 -22.15 25.34 -2.00
CA ASN A 171 -21.56 26.65 -2.25
C ASN A 171 -20.58 26.50 -3.42
N GLN A 172 -19.71 27.49 -3.64
CA GLN A 172 -18.70 27.42 -4.71
C GLN A 172 -17.59 26.37 -4.48
N TYR A 173 -17.60 25.68 -3.34
CA TYR A 173 -16.53 24.77 -2.91
C TYR A 173 -16.99 23.32 -2.70
N TYR A 174 -18.23 23.11 -2.24
CA TYR A 174 -18.82 21.78 -2.08
C TYR A 174 -20.29 21.74 -2.49
N ALA A 175 -20.79 20.54 -2.79
CA ALA A 175 -22.20 20.23 -2.86
C ALA A 175 -22.46 18.89 -2.16
N SER A 176 -23.36 18.89 -1.18
CA SER A 176 -23.75 17.70 -0.44
C SER A 176 -25.26 17.63 -0.25
N SER A 177 -25.81 16.43 -0.24
CA SER A 177 -27.23 16.21 0.03
C SER A 177 -27.40 15.52 1.37
N THR A 178 -28.19 16.11 2.25
CA THR A 178 -28.52 15.52 3.55
C THR A 178 -30.01 15.19 3.62
N VAL A 179 -30.35 14.02 4.14
CA VAL A 179 -31.77 13.65 4.36
C VAL A 179 -32.34 14.50 5.50
N VAL A 180 -33.35 15.31 5.19
CA VAL A 180 -34.05 16.18 6.14
C VAL A 180 -35.48 15.72 6.45
N GLY A 181 -36.00 14.77 5.68
CA GLY A 181 -37.29 14.15 5.94
C GLY A 181 -37.49 12.81 5.26
N CYS A 182 -38.55 12.13 5.65
CA CYS A 182 -39.05 10.91 5.04
C CYS A 182 -40.43 11.19 4.42
N LEU A 183 -40.81 10.45 3.38
CA LEU A 183 -42.12 10.52 2.76
C LEU A 183 -42.95 9.31 3.14
N THR A 184 -44.21 9.52 3.51
CA THR A 184 -45.19 8.43 3.59
C THR A 184 -45.54 7.92 2.19
N LEU A 185 -46.30 6.83 2.12
CA LEU A 185 -46.84 6.32 0.86
C LEU A 185 -47.74 7.35 0.15
N GLU A 186 -48.42 8.20 0.91
CA GLU A 186 -49.21 9.34 0.40
C GLU A 186 -48.35 10.57 0.10
N LYS A 187 -47.02 10.43 0.09
CA LYS A 187 -46.04 11.51 -0.12
C LYS A 187 -46.13 12.66 0.88
N LYS A 188 -46.63 12.41 2.10
CA LYS A 188 -46.56 13.39 3.19
C LYS A 188 -45.16 13.40 3.79
N GLU A 189 -44.57 14.58 3.90
CA GLU A 189 -43.24 14.79 4.49
C GLU A 189 -43.30 14.69 6.02
N ILE A 190 -42.41 13.87 6.58
CA ILE A 190 -42.14 13.75 8.01
C ILE A 190 -40.70 14.19 8.21
N ALA A 191 -40.49 15.32 8.89
CA ALA A 191 -39.14 15.77 9.21
C ALA A 191 -38.39 14.72 10.03
N VAL A 192 -37.07 14.62 9.85
CA VAL A 192 -36.24 13.70 10.66
C VAL A 192 -36.43 13.98 12.16
N GLY A 193 -36.62 12.91 12.94
CA GLY A 193 -36.94 12.96 14.36
C GLY A 193 -38.42 13.17 14.69
N ARG A 194 -39.28 13.39 13.68
CA ARG A 194 -40.73 13.54 13.87
C ARG A 194 -41.49 12.26 13.54
N GLU A 195 -42.74 12.25 13.98
CA GLU A 195 -43.73 11.22 13.69
C GLU A 195 -44.99 11.85 13.08
N LEU A 196 -45.70 11.05 12.28
CA LEU A 196 -46.97 11.39 11.68
C LEU A 196 -47.91 10.20 11.85
N VAL A 197 -49.12 10.45 12.32
CA VAL A 197 -50.19 9.45 12.35
C VAL A 197 -51.08 9.66 11.14
N GLU A 198 -51.22 8.62 10.33
CA GLU A 198 -52.02 8.61 9.11
C GLU A 198 -52.90 7.36 9.11
N GLY A 199 -54.20 7.56 9.26
CA GLY A 199 -55.17 6.48 9.45
C GLY A 199 -54.85 5.64 10.69
N THR A 200 -54.62 4.34 10.47
CA THR A 200 -54.28 3.37 11.54
C THR A 200 -52.78 3.14 11.72
N CYS A 201 -51.94 3.89 11.01
CA CYS A 201 -50.49 3.72 11.00
C CYS A 201 -49.79 4.95 11.56
N ARG A 202 -48.79 4.73 12.41
CA ARG A 202 -47.85 5.74 12.88
C ARG A 202 -46.55 5.59 12.09
N TYR A 203 -46.11 6.66 11.46
CA TYR A 203 -44.87 6.72 10.72
C TYR A 203 -43.86 7.56 11.50
N LYS A 204 -42.61 7.12 11.57
CA LYS A 204 -41.52 7.83 12.26
C LYS A 204 -40.32 7.93 11.34
N CYS A 205 -39.78 9.13 11.18
CA CYS A 205 -38.55 9.33 10.43
C CYS A 205 -37.37 9.36 11.40
N VAL A 206 -36.60 8.27 11.48
CA VAL A 206 -35.51 8.09 12.46
C VAL A 206 -34.16 8.37 11.82
N LYS A 207 -33.32 9.17 12.47
CA LYS A 207 -31.92 9.39 12.06
C LYS A 207 -31.09 8.15 12.41
N THR A 208 -30.33 7.63 11.46
CA THR A 208 -29.30 6.59 11.67
C THR A 208 -27.91 7.20 11.51
N GLU A 209 -26.86 6.46 11.89
CA GLU A 209 -25.47 6.96 11.85
C GLU A 209 -25.06 7.51 10.47
N ASN A 210 -25.59 6.94 9.39
CA ASN A 210 -25.22 7.31 8.02
C ASN A 210 -26.39 7.79 7.14
N ARG A 211 -27.67 7.69 7.56
CA ARG A 211 -28.88 8.07 6.77
C ARG A 211 -30.09 8.41 7.67
N ALA A 212 -31.29 8.44 7.09
CA ALA A 212 -32.55 8.34 7.82
C ALA A 212 -33.29 7.04 7.43
N LYS A 213 -34.20 6.59 8.28
CA LYS A 213 -35.05 5.40 8.08
C LYS A 213 -36.49 5.76 8.37
N LEU A 214 -37.41 5.38 7.48
CA LEU A 214 -38.85 5.46 7.75
C LEU A 214 -39.28 4.18 8.48
N GLU A 215 -39.76 4.34 9.70
CA GLU A 215 -40.36 3.26 10.48
C GLU A 215 -41.87 3.40 10.46
N LYS A 216 -42.56 2.26 10.36
CA LYS A 216 -44.02 2.18 10.27
C LYS A 216 -44.51 1.23 11.35
N GLU A 217 -45.38 1.73 12.21
CA GLU A 217 -45.96 0.98 13.32
C GLU A 217 -47.50 1.06 13.29
N LYS A 218 -48.15 0.05 13.88
CA LYS A 218 -49.61 0.04 14.05
C LYS A 218 -50.00 1.02 15.14
N ALA A 219 -50.70 2.10 14.79
CA ALA A 219 -51.33 2.98 15.77
C ALA A 219 -52.61 2.34 16.35
N VAL A 220 -53.33 1.54 15.55
CA VAL A 220 -54.52 0.75 15.93
C VAL A 220 -54.58 -0.55 15.09
N LYS A 221 -55.31 -1.60 15.52
CA LYS A 221 -55.51 -2.86 14.77
C LYS A 221 -56.07 -2.55 13.36
N GLY A 222 -55.23 -2.64 12.32
CA GLY A 222 -55.64 -2.43 10.92
C GLY A 222 -54.52 -2.10 9.92
N CYS A 223 -53.32 -1.74 10.37
CA CYS A 223 -52.24 -1.37 9.44
C CYS A 223 -51.71 -2.61 8.67
N GLN A 224 -51.84 -2.62 7.34
CA GLN A 224 -51.23 -3.64 6.49
C GLN A 224 -49.75 -3.30 6.21
N ASN A 225 -48.87 -4.29 6.40
CA ASN A 225 -47.47 -4.23 6.02
C ASN A 225 -47.38 -4.50 4.52
N ALA A 226 -46.88 -3.55 3.73
CA ALA A 226 -46.40 -3.86 2.40
C ALA A 226 -45.00 -4.44 2.55
N ALA A 227 -44.80 -5.67 2.08
CA ALA A 227 -43.48 -6.28 1.94
C ALA A 227 -42.57 -5.39 1.05
N PRO A 228 -41.24 -5.44 1.23
CA PRO A 228 -40.33 -4.75 0.32
C PRO A 228 -40.61 -5.22 -1.11
N ALA A 229 -40.73 -4.27 -2.04
CA ALA A 229 -40.84 -4.57 -3.45
C ALA A 229 -39.57 -5.31 -3.90
N ASP A 230 -39.74 -6.60 -4.22
CA ASP A 230 -38.74 -7.43 -4.89
C ASP A 230 -38.45 -6.82 -6.27
N PRO A 231 -37.19 -6.67 -6.71
CA PRO A 231 -36.90 -6.13 -8.03
C PRO A 231 -37.21 -7.18 -9.09
N THR A 232 -38.42 -7.16 -9.67
CA THR A 232 -38.73 -7.96 -10.85
C THR A 232 -38.10 -7.33 -12.11
N CYS A 233 -37.17 -8.05 -12.73
CA CYS A 233 -36.71 -7.83 -14.10
C CYS A 233 -37.86 -7.95 -15.12
N PRO A 234 -37.77 -7.28 -16.29
CA PRO A 234 -38.77 -7.40 -17.34
C PRO A 234 -38.55 -8.69 -18.14
N GLY A 235 -39.54 -9.58 -18.11
CA GLY A 235 -39.53 -10.86 -18.83
C GLY A 235 -40.14 -11.97 -17.98
N GLY A 236 -41.46 -12.12 -18.04
CA GLY A 236 -42.21 -13.00 -17.15
C GLY A 236 -41.91 -14.48 -17.34
N HIS A 237 -41.21 -15.08 -16.38
CA HIS A 237 -41.36 -16.49 -15.99
C HIS A 237 -41.12 -16.63 -14.47
N LYS A 238 -41.96 -17.42 -13.80
CA LYS A 238 -41.86 -17.69 -12.36
C LYS A 238 -41.01 -18.93 -12.10
N ASN A 239 -40.22 -18.89 -11.04
CA ASN A 239 -39.43 -20.02 -10.54
C ASN A 239 -40.30 -20.85 -9.56
N GLY A 240 -40.45 -22.17 -9.77
CA GLY A 240 -40.87 -23.10 -8.71
C GLY A 240 -42.21 -23.85 -8.82
N GLU A 241 -42.70 -24.21 -10.01
CA GLU A 241 -43.69 -25.30 -10.14
C GLU A 241 -42.98 -26.61 -10.47
N LYS A 242 -43.27 -27.66 -9.67
CA LYS A 242 -42.87 -29.03 -9.93
C LYS A 242 -43.69 -29.59 -11.09
N PHE A 243 -43.02 -30.02 -12.14
CA PHE A 243 -42.95 -31.42 -12.55
C PHE A 243 -41.52 -31.72 -13.01
#